data_AF-A0A7Z0QDX5-F1
#
_entry.id   AF-A0A7Z0QDX5-F1
#
_cell.length_a   1.000
_cell.length_b   1.000
_cell.length_c   1.000
_cell.angle_alpha   90.00
_cell.angle_beta   90.00
_cell.angle_gamma   90.00
#
_symmetry.space_group_name_H-M   'P 1'
#
loop_
_entity.id
_entity.type
_entity.pdbx_description
1 polymer ?
#
loop_
_entity_poly.entity_id
_entity_poly.type
_entity_poly.pdbx_seq_one_letter_code
_entity_poly.pdbx_strand_id
1 'polypeptide(L)'
;MESRSRPRFAYRSRIAALALMHRIPSFATSPDFVGEGGLLAYGASRRRLFIRSAYYVKRILEGARASDLPVEQPTRVELWINVRTAKALKLVVPTTLLAQADQIIE
;
A
#
# COMPACT_ATOMS: atom_id res chain seq x y z
N MET A 1 1.79 30.25 -13.46
CA MET A 1 2.83 29.20 -13.32
C MET A 1 2.38 28.25 -12.22
N GLU A 2 1.41 27.37 -12.52
CA GLU A 2 0.83 26.45 -11.53
C GLU A 2 1.81 25.30 -11.28
N SER A 3 2.43 25.31 -10.10
CA SER A 3 3.14 24.15 -9.57
C SER A 3 2.12 23.05 -9.25
N ARG A 4 1.79 22.24 -10.26
CA ARG A 4 0.98 21.01 -10.15
C ARG A 4 1.76 19.92 -9.43
N SER A 5 2.08 20.12 -8.16
CA SER A 5 2.50 19.04 -7.27
C SER A 5 1.26 18.21 -6.93
N ARG A 6 0.77 17.43 -7.91
CA ARG A 6 -0.30 16.47 -7.65
C ARG A 6 0.27 15.41 -6.69
N PRO A 7 -0.43 15.09 -5.59
CA PRO A 7 0.08 14.14 -4.61
C PRO A 7 0.41 12.81 -5.31
N ARG A 8 1.61 12.27 -5.07
CA ARG A 8 2.13 11.07 -5.76
C ARG A 8 1.19 9.85 -5.64
N PHE A 9 0.27 9.87 -4.69
CA PHE A 9 -0.72 8.82 -4.45
C PHE A 9 -1.93 8.87 -5.40
N ALA A 10 -2.17 9.99 -6.08
CA ALA A 10 -3.33 10.17 -6.98
C ALA A 10 -3.22 9.39 -8.30
N TYR A 11 -2.08 8.76 -8.58
CA TYR A 11 -1.83 8.04 -9.84
C TYR A 11 -1.85 6.52 -9.70
N ARG A 12 -2.12 5.96 -8.51
CA ARG A 12 -2.06 4.51 -8.30
C ARG A 12 -2.97 3.73 -9.24
N SER A 13 -4.25 4.12 -9.31
CA SER A 13 -5.22 3.52 -10.23
C SER A 13 -4.80 3.65 -11.68
N ARG A 14 -4.30 4.82 -12.09
CA ARG A 14 -3.81 5.06 -13.45
C ARG A 14 -2.55 4.25 -13.79
N ILE A 15 -1.62 4.11 -12.84
CA ILE A 15 -0.41 3.29 -13.00
C ILE A 15 -0.79 1.81 -13.08
N ALA A 16 -1.68 1.34 -12.20
CA ALA A 16 -2.17 -0.04 -12.22
C ALA A 16 -2.88 -0.35 -13.54
N ALA A 17 -3.75 0.54 -14.01
CA ALA A 17 -4.45 0.40 -15.28
C ALA A 17 -3.48 0.38 -16.48
N LEU A 18 -2.46 1.25 -16.48
CA LEU A 18 -1.43 1.25 -17.53
C LEU A 18 -0.59 -0.03 -17.50
N ALA A 19 -0.16 -0.47 -16.32
CA ALA A 19 0.57 -1.72 -16.17
C ALA A 19 -0.24 -2.89 -16.71
N LEU A 20 -1.53 -2.98 -16.37
CA LEU A 20 -2.42 -4.01 -16.89
C LEU A 20 -2.60 -3.92 -18.41
N MET A 21 -2.81 -2.72 -18.95
CA MET A 21 -2.95 -2.46 -20.39
C MET A 21 -1.74 -2.98 -21.18
N HIS A 22 -0.54 -2.77 -20.64
CA HIS A 22 0.71 -3.23 -21.25
C HIS A 22 1.13 -4.65 -20.81
N ARG A 23 0.26 -5.36 -20.08
CA ARG A 23 0.51 -6.71 -19.55
C ARG A 23 1.77 -6.81 -18.67
N ILE A 24 2.08 -5.75 -17.95
CA ILE A 24 3.22 -5.68 -17.02
C ILE A 24 2.74 -6.05 -15.61
N PRO A 25 3.29 -7.11 -15.00
CA PRO A 25 3.04 -7.42 -13.60
C PRO A 25 3.56 -6.30 -12.70
N SER A 26 2.70 -5.75 -11.84
CA SER A 26 3.02 -4.60 -10.99
C SER A 26 3.19 -4.98 -9.52
N PHE A 27 4.24 -4.49 -8.87
CA PHE A 27 4.49 -4.66 -7.43
C PHE A 27 4.57 -3.31 -6.70
N ALA A 28 4.13 -3.25 -5.44
CA ALA A 28 4.29 -2.08 -4.59
C ALA A 28 4.58 -2.41 -3.12
N THR A 29 5.16 -1.46 -2.39
CA THR A 29 5.39 -1.56 -0.94
C THR A 29 4.18 -1.14 -0.10
N SER A 30 3.07 -0.78 -0.73
CA SER A 30 1.89 -0.29 -0.03
C SER A 30 0.67 -1.10 -0.45
N PRO A 31 0.03 -1.81 0.51
CA PRO A 31 -1.15 -2.63 0.26
C PRO A 31 -2.26 -1.94 -0.52
N ASP A 32 -2.57 -0.66 -0.24
CA ASP A 32 -3.64 0.06 -0.96
C ASP A 32 -3.40 0.24 -2.48
N PHE A 33 -2.22 -0.08 -3.03
CA PHE A 33 -2.05 -0.15 -4.49
C PHE A 33 -2.82 -1.33 -5.13
N VAL A 34 -2.96 -2.44 -4.40
CA VAL A 34 -3.64 -3.66 -4.88
C VAL A 34 -5.15 -3.44 -4.99
N GLY A 35 -5.72 -2.67 -4.05
CA GLY A 35 -7.13 -2.26 -4.09
C GLY A 35 -7.46 -1.34 -5.28
N GLU A 36 -6.46 -0.67 -5.86
CA GLU A 36 -6.60 0.20 -7.03
C GLU A 36 -6.36 -0.53 -8.37
N GLY A 37 -6.26 -1.87 -8.33
CA GLY A 37 -6.07 -2.72 -9.52
C GLY A 37 -4.63 -3.21 -9.75
N GLY A 38 -3.69 -2.83 -8.88
CA GLY A 38 -2.34 -3.38 -8.90
C GLY A 38 -2.31 -4.88 -8.60
N LEU A 39 -1.34 -5.61 -9.14
CA LEU A 39 -1.24 -7.06 -8.98
C LEU A 39 -0.90 -7.50 -7.55
N LEU A 40 0.20 -7.01 -6.96
CA LEU A 40 0.68 -7.47 -5.65
C LEU A 40 1.30 -6.32 -4.87
N ALA A 41 1.16 -6.36 -3.54
CA ALA A 41 1.92 -5.50 -2.65
C ALA A 41 2.33 -6.23 -1.37
N TYR A 42 3.53 -5.91 -0.90
CA TYR A 42 4.04 -6.39 0.37
C TYR A 42 4.67 -5.23 1.14
N GLY A 43 4.09 -4.87 2.28
CA GLY A 43 4.56 -3.73 3.05
C GLY A 43 3.58 -3.24 4.10
N ALA A 44 3.96 -2.17 4.81
CA ALA A 44 3.12 -1.57 5.84
C ALA A 44 1.96 -0.77 5.21
N SER A 45 0.75 -0.93 5.77
CA SER A 45 -0.40 -0.11 5.39
C SER A 45 -0.17 1.36 5.78
N ARG A 46 -0.17 2.26 4.80
CA ARG A 46 -0.09 3.70 5.03
C ARG A 46 -1.21 4.21 5.93
N ARG A 47 -2.42 3.68 5.80
CA ARG A 47 -3.53 4.03 6.68
C ARG A 47 -3.20 3.71 8.14
N ARG A 48 -2.64 2.54 8.42
CA ARG A 48 -2.20 2.17 9.77
C ARG A 48 -1.08 3.07 10.27
N LEU A 49 -0.12 3.41 9.41
CA LEU A 49 0.96 4.35 9.75
C LEU A 49 0.40 5.73 10.13
N PHE A 50 -0.55 6.28 9.38
CA PHE A 50 -1.17 7.56 9.72
C PHE A 50 -1.98 7.52 11.01
N ILE A 51 -2.72 6.44 11.27
CA ILE A 51 -3.40 6.24 12.55
C ILE A 51 -2.37 6.20 13.69
N ARG A 52 -1.23 5.55 13.48
CA ARG A 52 -0.16 5.54 14.47
C ARG A 52 0.50 6.91 14.65
N SER A 53 0.71 7.67 13.58
CA SER A 53 1.19 9.05 13.67
C SER A 53 0.24 9.95 14.47
N ALA A 54 -1.08 9.74 14.36
CA ALA A 54 -2.06 10.50 15.13
C ALA A 54 -1.91 10.31 16.65
N TYR A 55 -1.44 9.14 17.11
CA TYR A 55 -1.10 8.92 18.52
C TYR A 55 0.04 9.84 18.99
N TYR A 56 1.08 10.03 18.16
CA TYR A 56 2.16 10.97 18.46
C TYR A 56 1.67 12.42 18.49
N VAL A 57 0.87 12.81 17.49
CA VAL A 57 0.27 14.15 17.42
C VAL A 57 -0.52 14.44 18.70
N LYS A 58 -1.37 13.51 19.15
CA LYS A 58 -2.12 13.64 20.40
C LYS A 58 -1.19 13.92 21.59
N ARG A 59 -0.15 13.12 21.78
CA ARG A 59 0.79 13.28 22.91
C ARG A 59 1.52 14.63 22.89
N ILE A 60 1.89 15.11 21.71
CA ILE A 60 2.55 16.42 21.56
C ILE A 60 1.57 17.54 21.94
N LEU A 61 0.32 17.45 21.47
CA LEU A 61 -0.72 18.42 21.84
C LEU A 61 -1.04 18.40 23.34
N GLU A 62 -0.85 17.26 24.01
CA GLU A 62 -0.96 17.09 25.46
C GLU A 62 0.31 17.53 26.23
N GLY A 63 1.34 18.04 25.55
CA GLY A 63 2.53 18.65 26.16
C GLY A 63 3.81 17.80 26.15
N ALA A 64 3.80 16.61 25.54
CA ALA A 64 5.02 15.83 25.37
C ALA A 64 5.99 16.49 24.37
N ARG A 65 7.29 16.53 24.68
CA ARG A 65 8.31 17.02 23.74
C ARG A 65 8.56 15.97 22.66
N ALA A 66 8.59 16.39 21.39
CA ALA A 66 8.85 15.48 20.26
C ALA A 66 10.19 14.74 20.38
N SER A 67 11.21 15.36 20.99
CA SER A 67 12.53 14.76 21.25
C SER A 67 12.49 13.55 22.18
N ASP A 68 11.46 13.45 23.02
CA ASP A 68 11.33 12.39 24.04
C ASP A 68 10.48 11.22 23.52
N LEU A 69 9.87 11.35 22.34
CA LEU A 69 9.04 10.32 21.74
C LEU A 69 9.92 9.37 20.89
N PRO A 70 9.82 8.05 21.09
CA PRO A 70 10.65 7.10 20.36
C PRO A 70 10.27 7.06 18.88
N VAL A 71 11.24 6.87 17.99
CA VAL A 71 10.96 6.53 16.60
C VAL A 71 10.53 5.06 16.53
N GLU A 72 9.31 4.82 16.06
CA GLU A 72 8.75 3.47 15.92
C GLU A 72 8.87 2.94 14.49
N GLN A 73 9.19 1.66 14.37
CA GLN A 73 9.10 0.94 13.11
C GLN A 73 7.72 0.27 12.94
N PRO A 74 7.23 0.07 11.70
CA PRO A 74 6.00 -0.67 11.47
C PRO A 74 6.13 -2.10 12.00
N THR A 75 5.24 -2.50 12.89
CA THR A 75 5.22 -3.87 13.47
C THR A 75 4.44 -4.86 12.61
N ARG A 76 3.66 -4.37 11.64
CA ARG A 76 2.84 -5.18 10.76
C ARG A 76 3.15 -4.88 9.29
N VAL A 77 3.51 -5.94 8.59
CA VAL A 77 3.71 -5.97 7.14
C VAL A 77 2.63 -6.89 6.58
N GLU A 78 1.93 -6.42 5.54
CA GLU A 78 0.79 -7.15 4.97
C GLU A 78 1.11 -7.55 3.52
N LEU A 79 0.75 -8.78 3.14
CA LEU A 79 0.78 -9.28 1.76
C LEU A 79 -0.63 -9.19 1.15
N TRP A 80 -0.79 -8.37 0.12
CA TRP A 80 -2.05 -8.21 -0.61
C TRP A 80 -1.88 -8.69 -2.05
N ILE A 81 -2.83 -9.48 -2.55
CA ILE A 81 -2.79 -10.06 -3.90
C ILE A 81 -4.11 -9.80 -4.64
N ASN A 82 -4.03 -9.35 -5.88
CA ASN A 82 -5.19 -9.18 -6.77
C ASN A 82 -5.27 -10.32 -7.79
N VAL A 83 -6.14 -11.29 -7.51
CA VAL A 83 -6.37 -12.47 -8.35
C VAL A 83 -7.08 -12.09 -9.64
N ARG A 84 -7.92 -11.03 -9.64
CA ARG A 84 -8.52 -10.49 -10.87
C ARG A 84 -7.46 -10.02 -11.85
N THR A 85 -6.52 -9.22 -11.36
CA THR A 85 -5.40 -8.70 -12.15
C THR A 85 -4.49 -9.83 -12.60
N ALA A 86 -4.21 -10.82 -11.74
CA ALA A 86 -3.43 -12.00 -12.13
C ALA A 86 -4.08 -12.77 -13.29
N LYS A 87 -5.39 -13.02 -13.22
CA LYS A 87 -6.17 -13.66 -14.29
C LYS A 87 -6.11 -12.87 -15.60
N ALA A 88 -6.30 -11.55 -15.53
CA ALA A 88 -6.22 -10.68 -16.71
C ALA A 88 -4.81 -10.66 -17.34
N LEU A 89 -3.76 -10.82 -16.53
CA LEU A 89 -2.38 -10.99 -16.97
C LEU A 89 -2.03 -12.44 -17.39
N LYS A 90 -2.97 -13.39 -17.28
CA LYS A 90 -2.76 -14.83 -17.51
C LYS A 90 -1.67 -15.44 -16.62
N LEU A 91 -1.55 -14.94 -15.40
CA LEU A 91 -0.62 -15.44 -14.39
C LEU A 91 -1.34 -16.41 -13.45
N VAL A 92 -0.68 -17.52 -13.15
CA VAL A 92 -1.10 -18.44 -12.09
C VAL A 92 -0.44 -18.00 -10.79
N VAL A 93 -1.25 -17.64 -9.79
CA VAL A 93 -0.74 -17.35 -8.45
C VAL A 93 -0.67 -18.67 -7.67
N PRO A 94 0.50 -19.08 -7.16
CA PRO A 94 0.62 -20.33 -6.39
C PRO A 94 -0.29 -20.34 -5.17
N THR A 95 -0.94 -21.47 -4.89
CA THR A 95 -1.82 -21.64 -3.71
C THR A 95 -1.10 -21.39 -2.40
N THR A 96 0.19 -21.75 -2.33
CA THR A 96 1.05 -21.48 -1.16
C THR A 96 1.21 -19.98 -0.90
N LEU A 97 1.27 -19.17 -1.95
CA LEU A 97 1.38 -17.71 -1.84
C LEU A 97 0.02 -17.08 -1.47
N LEU A 98 -1.08 -17.58 -2.02
CA LEU A 98 -2.43 -17.15 -1.64
C LEU A 98 -2.73 -17.45 -0.17
N ALA A 99 -2.29 -18.61 0.33
CA ALA A 99 -2.47 -19.00 1.73
C ALA A 99 -1.71 -18.09 2.72
N GLN A 100 -0.66 -17.39 2.27
CA GLN A 100 0.10 -16.43 3.07
C GLN A 100 -0.43 -15.00 2.96
N ALA A 101 -1.34 -14.72 2.04
CA ALA A 101 -1.85 -13.37 1.81
C ALA A 101 -2.76 -12.94 2.96
N ASP A 102 -2.48 -11.76 3.53
CA ASP A 102 -3.37 -11.11 4.49
C ASP A 102 -4.67 -10.64 3.84
N GLN A 103 -4.64 -10.34 2.54
CA GLN A 103 -5.80 -9.90 1.77
C GLN A 103 -5.73 -10.38 0.32
N ILE A 104 -6.86 -10.87 -0.17
CA ILE A 104 -7.04 -11.27 -1.56
C ILE A 104 -8.15 -10.39 -2.17
N ILE A 105 -7.89 -9.83 -3.34
CA ILE A 105 -8.88 -9.11 -4.16
C ILE A 105 -9.27 -10.02 -5.33
N GLU A 106 -10.57 -10.29 -5.46
CA GLU A 106 -11.15 -11.19 -6.47
C GLU A 106 -11.77 -10.46 -7.66
#